data_AF-D2VM64-F1
#
_entry.id   AF-D2VM64-F1
#
_cell.length_a   1.000
_cell.length_b   1.000
_cell.length_c   1.000
_cell.angle_alpha   90.00
_cell.angle_beta   90.00
_cell.angle_gamma   90.00
#
_symmetry.space_group_name_H-M   'P 1'
#
loop_
_entity.id
_entity.type
_entity.pdbx_description
1 polymer ?
#
loop_
_entity_poly.entity_id
_entity_poly.type
_entity_poly.pdbx_seq_one_letter_code
_entity_poly.pdbx_strand_id
1 'polypeptide(L)'
;MPPHREDEDEYSDEYQSDENNNMVDDDEEEDGIIRFAFQKDGQSSGQLKEIHIVTPGEMIVENGSNVLCGHGTYRNEKNQLISSVCGVVEQVNKLISVRPVRARYHAEVGDVIVGRISKLAGKKWKVDVQARQDAMLDLNSVNIPGGQRRKTYEDQLNMRSIYQEDDLITAEVHRTDGSSLQLQTRSSRYGKLVNGIMIRVHPSLVKRCTQHFHIFPFGVRVILGKNGYLWISSSGKSDGDGMDTSSDSKKSSTNLDDLLAAAEGDEEEVTRPISKLSTKPGNPFESNSFIASGETIDQISIKEREAICRTRNAIMALQYQFLPIYPETILDVYESSIQIPVKEMLSRDKIPLITQNSIVRVQKQLLANEKLF
;
A
#
# COMPACT_ATOMS: atom_id res chain seq x y z
N MET A 1 -69.47 -11.35 -41.10
CA MET A 1 -69.82 -12.49 -41.98
C MET A 1 -68.97 -12.36 -43.24
N PRO A 2 -68.12 -13.36 -43.55
CA PRO A 2 -67.14 -13.32 -44.64
C PRO A 2 -67.75 -13.87 -45.96
N PRO A 3 -67.01 -13.95 -47.09
CA PRO A 3 -66.16 -15.14 -47.31
C PRO A 3 -64.84 -14.93 -48.09
N HIS A 4 -63.98 -15.95 -47.96
CA HIS A 4 -62.75 -16.32 -48.67
C HIS A 4 -62.86 -16.40 -50.21
N ARG A 5 -61.76 -16.15 -50.95
CA ARG A 5 -60.94 -17.18 -51.65
C ARG A 5 -59.76 -16.59 -52.46
N GLU A 6 -58.77 -17.44 -52.66
CA GLU A 6 -57.46 -17.31 -53.34
C GLU A 6 -57.59 -17.09 -54.86
N ASP A 7 -56.59 -16.44 -55.49
CA ASP A 7 -55.74 -17.00 -56.58
C ASP A 7 -54.82 -15.93 -57.21
N GLU A 8 -53.67 -16.40 -57.70
CA GLU A 8 -52.51 -15.71 -58.29
C GLU A 8 -52.80 -15.08 -59.67
N ASP A 9 -52.05 -14.05 -60.06
CA ASP A 9 -51.38 -13.94 -61.38
C ASP A 9 -50.55 -12.65 -61.52
N GLU A 10 -49.37 -12.81 -62.13
CA GLU A 10 -48.34 -11.81 -62.45
C GLU A 10 -48.80 -10.77 -63.48
N TYR A 11 -48.37 -9.51 -63.30
CA TYR A 11 -48.07 -8.60 -64.42
C TYR A 11 -47.01 -7.57 -63.99
N SER A 12 -45.89 -7.55 -64.69
CA SER A 12 -44.85 -6.53 -64.64
C SER A 12 -45.14 -5.38 -65.62
N ASP A 13 -44.85 -4.13 -65.26
CA ASP A 13 -43.81 -3.30 -65.92
C ASP A 13 -43.83 -1.82 -65.45
N GLU A 14 -42.64 -1.41 -65.02
CA GLU A 14 -41.93 -0.13 -65.18
C GLU A 14 -42.61 1.23 -64.93
N TYR A 15 -42.02 2.03 -64.01
CA TYR A 15 -41.43 3.34 -64.32
C TYR A 15 -40.32 3.70 -63.30
N GLN A 16 -39.22 4.28 -63.81
CA GLN A 16 -38.01 4.69 -63.10
C GLN A 16 -38.16 6.03 -62.34
N SER A 17 -37.28 6.20 -61.34
CA SER A 17 -36.59 7.43 -60.89
C SER A 17 -37.42 8.59 -60.32
N ASP A 18 -37.25 8.91 -59.02
CA ASP A 18 -36.22 9.86 -58.57
C ASP A 18 -36.32 10.17 -57.06
N GLU A 19 -35.15 10.52 -56.52
CA GLU A 19 -34.83 10.88 -55.14
C GLU A 19 -35.76 11.94 -54.55
N ASN A 20 -36.17 11.77 -53.28
CA ASN A 20 -35.97 12.78 -52.23
C ASN A 20 -36.41 12.29 -50.84
N ASN A 21 -35.43 12.29 -49.92
CA ASN A 21 -35.58 12.16 -48.48
C ASN A 21 -36.41 13.32 -47.89
N ASN A 22 -37.44 13.01 -47.08
CA ASN A 22 -37.64 13.54 -45.72
C ASN A 22 -39.04 13.23 -45.17
N MET A 23 -39.10 12.42 -44.09
CA MET A 23 -40.05 12.45 -42.96
C MET A 23 -39.60 11.31 -42.00
N VAL A 24 -39.17 11.54 -40.74
CA VAL A 24 -39.98 11.83 -39.52
C VAL A 24 -40.90 10.60 -39.27
N ASP A 25 -40.82 9.77 -38.22
CA ASP A 25 -40.31 9.77 -36.85
C ASP A 25 -39.97 8.31 -36.44
N ASP A 26 -39.19 8.11 -35.37
CA ASP A 26 -39.65 7.29 -34.24
C ASP A 26 -38.65 7.41 -33.07
N ASP A 27 -39.22 7.82 -31.94
CA ASP A 27 -38.59 7.97 -30.63
C ASP A 27 -38.05 6.63 -30.12
N GLU A 28 -36.75 6.54 -29.83
CA GLU A 28 -36.22 5.58 -28.85
C GLU A 28 -35.76 6.36 -27.61
N GLU A 29 -36.59 6.27 -26.58
CA GLU A 29 -36.36 6.73 -25.22
C GLU A 29 -35.09 6.11 -24.63
N GLU A 30 -34.27 7.00 -24.04
CA GLU A 30 -33.37 6.82 -22.90
C GLU A 30 -32.84 5.41 -22.54
N ASP A 31 -31.54 5.20 -22.80
CA ASP A 31 -30.68 4.46 -21.86
C ASP A 31 -29.70 5.42 -21.18
N GLY A 32 -29.95 5.62 -19.88
CA GLY A 32 -29.30 6.58 -19.00
C GLY A 32 -27.83 6.30 -18.69
N ILE A 33 -26.95 6.54 -19.67
CA ILE A 33 -25.51 6.69 -19.41
C ILE A 33 -25.29 8.12 -18.89
N ILE A 34 -25.16 8.27 -17.57
CA ILE A 34 -24.68 9.53 -16.98
C ILE A 34 -23.22 9.72 -17.39
N ARG A 35 -23.00 10.45 -18.50
CA ARG A 35 -21.68 10.89 -18.94
C ARG A 35 -21.32 12.17 -18.20
N PHE A 36 -20.42 12.07 -17.21
CA PHE A 36 -19.83 13.26 -16.59
C PHE A 36 -18.80 13.89 -17.55
N ALA A 37 -19.26 14.71 -18.49
CA ALA A 37 -18.39 15.58 -19.28
C ALA A 37 -18.11 16.87 -18.48
N PHE A 38 -16.89 17.03 -17.96
CA PHE A 38 -16.41 18.33 -17.53
C PHE A 38 -16.01 19.11 -18.80
N GLN A 39 -16.88 20.01 -19.26
CA GLN A 39 -16.60 20.89 -20.39
C GLN A 39 -15.47 21.85 -20.03
N LYS A 40 -14.36 21.76 -20.77
CA LYS A 40 -13.23 22.69 -20.68
C LYS A 40 -13.44 23.78 -21.74
N ASP A 41 -13.84 24.96 -21.32
CA ASP A 41 -13.75 26.15 -22.16
C ASP A 41 -12.26 26.48 -22.36
N GLY A 42 -11.81 26.43 -23.62
CA GLY A 42 -10.48 26.92 -24.02
C GLY A 42 -9.56 25.86 -24.62
N GLN A 43 -9.51 25.87 -25.94
CA GLN A 43 -8.53 25.29 -26.88
C GLN A 43 -7.24 24.72 -26.25
N SER A 44 -7.20 23.39 -26.09
CA SER A 44 -6.02 22.54 -26.20
C SER A 44 -6.49 21.09 -26.13
N SER A 45 -6.41 20.38 -27.25
CA SER A 45 -6.80 18.98 -27.42
C SER A 45 -5.85 18.05 -26.65
N GLY A 46 -6.02 17.97 -25.34
CA GLY A 46 -5.72 16.77 -24.57
C GLY A 46 -7.02 16.01 -24.41
N GLN A 47 -7.14 14.82 -25.02
CA GLN A 47 -8.26 13.93 -24.72
C GLN A 47 -8.22 13.57 -23.24
N LEU A 48 -9.15 14.13 -22.46
CA LEU A 48 -9.37 13.68 -21.10
C LEU A 48 -9.80 12.21 -21.17
N LYS A 49 -9.10 11.34 -20.43
CA LYS A 49 -9.47 9.94 -20.33
C LYS A 49 -10.86 9.86 -19.69
N GLU A 50 -11.87 9.52 -20.48
CA GLU A 50 -13.25 9.42 -20.00
C GLU A 50 -13.31 8.32 -18.92
N ILE A 51 -13.72 8.70 -17.71
CA ILE A 51 -13.83 7.78 -16.58
C ILE A 51 -15.14 7.03 -16.75
N HIS A 52 -15.06 5.79 -17.24
CA HIS A 52 -16.23 4.93 -17.37
C HIS A 52 -16.61 4.33 -16.00
N ILE A 53 -17.72 4.80 -15.44
CA ILE A 53 -18.27 4.33 -14.16
C ILE A 53 -19.41 3.37 -14.48
N VAL A 54 -19.43 2.23 -13.79
CA VAL A 54 -20.44 1.19 -13.96
C VAL A 54 -21.10 0.84 -12.64
N THR A 55 -22.31 0.30 -12.75
CA THR A 55 -23.11 -0.25 -11.66
C THR A 55 -23.16 -1.79 -11.72
N PRO A 56 -23.47 -2.49 -10.63
CA PRO A 56 -23.61 -3.94 -10.65
C PRO A 56 -24.75 -4.37 -11.60
N GLY A 57 -24.48 -5.33 -12.48
CA GLY A 57 -25.42 -5.81 -13.49
C GLY A 57 -25.29 -5.11 -14.86
N GLU A 58 -24.54 -4.01 -14.92
CA GLU A 58 -24.31 -3.26 -16.15
C GLU A 58 -23.38 -4.00 -17.10
N MET A 59 -23.73 -3.99 -18.39
CA MET A 59 -22.92 -4.58 -19.44
C MET A 59 -21.75 -3.66 -19.79
N ILE A 60 -20.53 -4.20 -19.74
CA ILE A 60 -19.32 -3.46 -20.11
C ILE A 60 -18.95 -3.73 -21.57
N VAL A 61 -19.03 -4.99 -22.00
CA VAL A 61 -18.66 -5.41 -23.37
C VAL A 61 -19.64 -6.47 -23.87
N GLU A 62 -20.21 -6.25 -25.06
CA GLU A 62 -21.12 -7.17 -25.73
C GLU A 62 -20.42 -8.47 -26.17
N ASN A 63 -19.26 -8.36 -26.82
CA ASN A 63 -18.48 -9.50 -27.32
C ASN A 63 -17.20 -9.73 -26.49
N GLY A 64 -17.33 -10.47 -25.39
CA GLY A 64 -16.23 -10.74 -24.45
C GLY A 64 -15.21 -11.80 -24.89
N SER A 65 -15.32 -12.40 -26.09
CA SER A 65 -14.48 -13.54 -26.49
C SER A 65 -12.97 -13.23 -26.51
N ASN A 66 -12.59 -11.98 -26.81
CA ASN A 66 -11.20 -11.53 -26.90
C ASN A 66 -10.67 -10.87 -25.60
N VAL A 67 -11.48 -10.86 -24.54
CA VAL A 67 -11.23 -10.12 -23.31
C VAL A 67 -11.16 -11.08 -22.11
N LEU A 68 -10.19 -10.84 -21.23
CA LEU A 68 -10.03 -11.54 -19.97
C LEU A 68 -10.87 -10.86 -18.87
N CYS A 69 -11.62 -11.67 -18.12
CA CYS A 69 -12.42 -11.20 -17.00
C CYS A 69 -11.50 -11.00 -15.78
N GLY A 70 -11.31 -9.75 -15.36
CA GLY A 70 -10.62 -9.39 -14.14
C GLY A 70 -11.56 -9.31 -12.93
N HIS A 71 -11.02 -8.87 -11.80
CA HIS A 71 -11.79 -8.65 -10.58
C HIS A 71 -12.95 -7.68 -10.82
N GLY A 72 -14.09 -7.95 -10.17
CA GLY A 72 -15.27 -7.10 -10.29
C GLY A 72 -16.08 -7.33 -11.57
N THR A 73 -15.66 -8.24 -12.46
CA THR A 73 -16.39 -8.61 -13.67
C THR A 73 -16.72 -10.10 -13.69
N TYR A 74 -17.82 -10.45 -14.35
CA TYR A 74 -18.16 -11.85 -14.64
C TYR A 74 -18.74 -11.94 -16.05
N ARG A 75 -18.68 -13.15 -16.62
CA ARG A 75 -19.18 -13.42 -17.97
C ARG A 75 -20.51 -14.15 -17.87
N ASN A 76 -21.49 -13.70 -18.65
CA ASN A 76 -22.80 -14.35 -18.74
C ASN A 76 -22.82 -15.44 -19.83
N GLU A 77 -23.89 -16.24 -19.90
CA GLU A 77 -24.06 -17.33 -20.87
C GLU A 77 -23.97 -16.87 -22.33
N LYS A 78 -24.33 -15.61 -22.60
CA LYS A 78 -24.23 -14.95 -23.92
C LYS A 78 -22.83 -14.42 -24.27
N ASN A 79 -21.79 -14.77 -23.51
CA ASN A 79 -20.41 -14.24 -23.64
C ASN A 79 -20.25 -12.73 -23.44
N GLN A 80 -21.24 -12.08 -22.83
CA GLN A 80 -21.20 -10.66 -22.46
C GLN A 80 -20.44 -10.48 -21.14
N LEU A 81 -19.64 -9.41 -21.05
CA LEU A 81 -18.93 -9.04 -19.83
C LEU A 81 -19.78 -8.08 -19.01
N ILE A 82 -20.13 -8.48 -17.79
CA ILE A 82 -21.01 -7.72 -16.90
C ILE A 82 -20.23 -7.33 -15.64
N SER A 83 -20.53 -6.14 -15.11
CA SER A 83 -20.00 -5.70 -13.82
C SER A 83 -20.70 -6.40 -12.65
N SER A 84 -19.93 -6.83 -11.65
CA SER A 84 -20.46 -7.30 -10.36
C SER A 84 -20.45 -6.24 -9.27
N VAL A 85 -19.75 -5.11 -9.49
CA VAL A 85 -19.49 -4.10 -8.46
C VAL A 85 -19.66 -2.70 -9.04
N CYS A 86 -20.04 -1.73 -8.19
CA CYS A 86 -20.06 -0.33 -8.59
C CYS A 86 -18.64 0.25 -8.55
N GLY A 87 -18.16 0.83 -9.65
CA GLY A 87 -16.79 1.29 -9.74
C GLY A 87 -16.37 1.84 -11.09
N VAL A 88 -15.09 2.11 -11.21
CA VAL A 88 -14.47 2.58 -12.46
C VAL A 88 -13.95 1.37 -13.24
N VAL A 89 -14.25 1.31 -14.53
CA VAL A 89 -13.71 0.28 -15.42
C VAL A 89 -12.24 0.57 -15.71
N GLU A 90 -11.37 -0.39 -15.41
CA GLU A 90 -9.96 -0.37 -15.71
C GLU A 90 -9.64 -1.47 -16.72
N GLN A 91 -9.30 -1.04 -17.93
CA GLN A 91 -8.83 -1.92 -18.99
C GLN A 91 -7.30 -1.83 -19.09
N VAL A 92 -6.64 -2.96 -18.86
CA VAL A 92 -5.20 -3.13 -19.08
C VAL A 92 -5.01 -4.20 -20.14
N ASN A 93 -4.62 -3.79 -21.34
CA ASN A 93 -4.56 -4.67 -22.52
C ASN A 93 -5.91 -5.35 -22.78
N LYS A 94 -5.94 -6.69 -22.69
CA LYS A 94 -7.14 -7.51 -22.84
C LYS A 94 -7.83 -7.80 -21.50
N LEU A 95 -7.27 -7.39 -20.37
CA LEU A 95 -7.87 -7.62 -19.05
C LEU A 95 -8.75 -6.44 -18.68
N ILE A 96 -10.05 -6.70 -18.47
CA ILE A 96 -10.99 -5.70 -17.97
C ILE A 96 -11.31 -6.05 -16.52
N SER A 97 -11.07 -5.10 -15.62
CA SER A 97 -11.45 -5.17 -14.22
C SER A 97 -12.25 -3.94 -13.82
N VAL A 98 -13.09 -4.07 -12.81
CA VAL A 98 -13.82 -2.92 -12.25
C VAL A 98 -13.20 -2.63 -10.89
N ARG A 99 -12.61 -1.43 -10.75
CA ARG A 99 -12.10 -0.95 -9.47
C ARG A 99 -13.26 -0.39 -8.66
N PRO A 100 -13.69 -1.04 -7.56
CA PRO A 100 -14.83 -0.59 -6.79
C PRO A 100 -14.53 0.72 -6.05
N VAL A 101 -15.57 1.52 -5.79
CA VAL A 101 -15.45 2.78 -5.03
C VAL A 101 -14.92 2.53 -3.61
N ARG A 102 -15.29 1.40 -3.00
CA ARG A 102 -14.87 0.99 -1.67
C ARG A 102 -14.47 -0.48 -1.69
N ALA A 103 -13.28 -0.79 -1.19
CA ALA A 103 -12.78 -2.15 -1.07
C ALA A 103 -12.10 -2.40 0.28
N ARG A 104 -12.16 -3.65 0.73
CA ARG A 104 -11.24 -4.13 1.76
C ARG A 104 -9.83 -4.27 1.19
N TYR A 105 -8.86 -4.41 2.07
CA TYR A 105 -7.48 -4.63 1.65
C TYR A 105 -7.36 -5.92 0.85
N HIS A 106 -6.85 -5.80 -0.38
CA HIS A 106 -6.41 -6.91 -1.21
C HIS A 106 -4.89 -6.99 -1.11
N ALA A 107 -4.37 -8.08 -0.56
CA ALA A 107 -2.97 -8.21 -0.26
C ALA A 107 -2.19 -8.72 -1.48
N GLU A 108 -1.09 -8.06 -1.78
CA GLU A 108 -0.12 -8.52 -2.77
C GLU A 108 1.13 -9.05 -2.08
N VAL A 109 1.84 -9.96 -2.76
CA VAL A 109 3.10 -10.51 -2.23
C VAL A 109 4.13 -9.39 -2.11
N GLY A 110 4.81 -9.34 -0.96
CA GLY A 110 5.79 -8.31 -0.65
C GLY A 110 5.22 -7.04 -0.01
N ASP A 111 3.90 -6.96 0.18
CA ASP A 111 3.31 -5.82 0.89
C ASP A 111 3.72 -5.81 2.36
N VAL A 112 4.14 -4.63 2.85
CA VAL A 112 4.36 -4.39 4.27
C VAL A 112 3.06 -3.94 4.92
N ILE A 113 2.67 -4.62 5.99
CA ILE A 113 1.41 -4.37 6.70
C ILE A 113 1.64 -4.28 8.21
N VAL A 114 0.73 -3.57 8.87
CA VAL A 114 0.60 -3.57 10.33
C VAL A 114 -0.61 -4.41 10.67
N GLY A 115 -0.52 -5.28 11.67
CA GLY A 115 -1.62 -6.15 12.08
C GLY A 115 -1.76 -6.25 13.59
N ARG A 116 -2.95 -6.63 14.04
CA ARG A 116 -3.20 -6.96 15.45
C ARG A 116 -3.36 -8.46 15.59
N ILE A 117 -2.68 -9.07 16.55
CA ILE A 117 -2.85 -10.49 16.83
C ILE A 117 -4.24 -10.70 17.44
N SER A 118 -5.08 -11.44 16.73
CA SER A 118 -6.43 -11.78 17.20
C SER A 118 -6.38 -12.95 18.18
N LYS A 119 -5.76 -14.07 17.78
CA LYS A 119 -5.66 -15.26 18.62
C LYS A 119 -4.57 -16.21 18.15
N LEU A 120 -4.17 -17.09 19.07
CA LEU A 120 -3.31 -18.23 18.79
C LEU A 120 -4.15 -19.40 18.24
N ALA A 121 -3.70 -20.02 17.15
CA ALA A 121 -4.34 -21.16 16.51
C ALA A 121 -3.29 -22.25 16.20
N GLY A 122 -3.11 -23.18 17.13
CA GLY A 122 -2.13 -24.27 17.00
C GLY A 122 -0.70 -23.72 16.92
N LYS A 123 -0.03 -23.94 15.78
CA LYS A 123 1.35 -23.47 15.52
C LYS A 123 1.41 -22.13 14.78
N LYS A 124 0.29 -21.39 14.73
CA LYS A 124 0.14 -20.16 13.97
C LYS A 124 -0.57 -19.09 14.82
N TRP A 125 -0.27 -17.82 14.57
CA TRP A 125 -1.06 -16.70 15.05
C TRP A 125 -2.03 -16.25 13.97
N LYS A 126 -3.26 -15.94 14.36
CA LYS A 126 -4.20 -15.21 13.51
C LYS A 126 -4.03 -13.72 13.74
N VAL A 127 -3.91 -12.97 12.65
CA VAL A 127 -3.63 -11.54 12.66
C VAL A 127 -4.72 -10.82 11.89
N ASP A 128 -5.40 -9.86 12.53
CA ASP A 128 -6.31 -8.95 11.85
C ASP A 128 -5.51 -7.94 11.04
N VAL A 129 -5.81 -7.89 9.75
CA VAL A 129 -5.13 -7.05 8.75
C VAL A 129 -6.13 -6.30 7.88
N GLN A 130 -7.41 -6.14 8.28
CA GLN A 130 -8.44 -5.46 7.48
C GLN A 130 -8.73 -6.10 6.10
N ALA A 131 -8.32 -7.34 5.89
CA ALA A 131 -8.61 -8.08 4.67
C ALA A 131 -9.99 -8.78 4.73
N ARG A 132 -10.27 -9.64 3.74
CA ARG A 132 -11.48 -10.49 3.75
C ARG A 132 -11.43 -11.55 4.86
N GLN A 133 -10.25 -12.07 5.17
CA GLN A 133 -9.99 -13.09 6.19
C GLN A 133 -8.80 -12.66 7.06
N ASP A 134 -8.71 -13.22 8.26
CA ASP A 134 -7.54 -13.03 9.12
C ASP A 134 -6.30 -13.66 8.46
N ALA A 135 -5.17 -12.97 8.56
CA ALA A 135 -3.91 -13.49 8.08
C ALA A 135 -3.32 -14.50 9.07
N MET A 136 -2.55 -15.45 8.54
CA MET A 136 -1.87 -16.48 9.31
C MET A 136 -0.38 -16.17 9.38
N LEU A 137 0.15 -16.09 10.60
CA LEU A 137 1.58 -15.99 10.87
C LEU A 137 2.05 -17.31 11.46
N ASP A 138 2.87 -18.03 10.73
CA ASP A 138 3.36 -19.33 11.19
C ASP A 138 4.52 -19.16 12.16
N LEU A 139 4.61 -20.02 13.19
CA LEU A 139 5.77 -20.06 14.08
C LEU A 139 7.09 -20.17 13.30
N ASN A 140 7.09 -20.87 12.16
CA ASN A 140 8.23 -21.02 11.26
C ASN A 140 8.64 -19.72 10.55
N SER A 141 7.74 -18.77 10.40
CA SER A 141 7.97 -17.51 9.69
C SER A 141 8.32 -16.34 10.60
N VAL A 142 8.38 -16.58 11.91
CA VAL A 142 8.79 -15.61 12.94
C VAL A 142 10.25 -15.76 13.32
N ASN A 143 10.91 -14.64 13.59
CA ASN A 143 12.24 -14.62 14.19
C ASN A 143 12.16 -14.90 15.69
N ILE A 144 12.85 -15.95 16.16
CA ILE A 144 12.88 -16.32 17.57
C ILE A 144 14.14 -15.70 18.20
N PRO A 145 14.05 -15.10 19.40
CA PRO A 145 15.23 -14.61 20.12
C PRO A 145 16.27 -15.74 20.29
N GLY A 146 17.52 -15.48 19.90
CA GLY A 146 18.60 -16.48 19.80
C GLY A 146 18.96 -16.90 18.38
N GLY A 147 18.39 -16.25 17.36
CA GLY A 147 18.75 -16.44 15.95
C GLY A 147 18.02 -17.61 15.28
N GLN A 148 18.56 -18.05 14.13
CA GLN A 148 17.92 -19.08 13.29
C GLN A 148 18.23 -20.50 13.82
N ARG A 149 17.78 -20.80 15.04
CA ARG A 149 17.84 -22.15 15.63
C ARG A 149 16.68 -23.03 15.14
N ARG A 150 16.87 -24.37 15.17
CA ARG A 150 15.77 -25.32 14.89
C ARG A 150 14.68 -25.13 15.95
N LYS A 151 13.44 -24.92 15.48
CA LYS A 151 12.28 -24.61 16.33
C LYS A 151 11.88 -25.86 17.10
N THR A 152 11.94 -25.80 18.42
CA THR A 152 11.67 -26.94 19.31
C THR A 152 10.20 -26.97 19.74
N TYR A 153 9.76 -28.08 20.32
CA TYR A 153 8.41 -28.21 20.90
C TYR A 153 8.17 -27.22 22.06
N GLU A 154 9.24 -26.81 22.75
CA GLU A 154 9.20 -25.77 23.79
C GLU A 154 8.79 -24.40 23.22
N ASP A 155 9.26 -24.04 22.03
CA ASP A 155 8.88 -22.80 21.35
C ASP A 155 7.37 -22.81 21.01
N GLN A 156 6.77 -23.98 20.77
CA GLN A 156 5.33 -24.12 20.54
C GLN A 156 4.51 -23.86 21.81
N LEU A 157 5.01 -24.28 22.98
CA LEU A 157 4.38 -23.99 24.27
C LEU A 157 4.56 -22.52 24.68
N ASN A 158 5.69 -21.92 24.30
CA ASN A 158 6.03 -20.53 24.59
C ASN A 158 5.58 -19.53 23.52
N MET A 159 4.71 -19.91 22.58
CA MET A 159 4.24 -18.98 21.54
C MET A 159 3.61 -17.70 22.10
N ARG A 160 2.95 -17.79 23.25
CA ARG A 160 2.31 -16.64 23.92
C ARG A 160 3.34 -15.65 24.49
N SER A 161 4.58 -16.06 24.76
CA SER A 161 5.62 -15.15 25.27
C SER A 161 6.24 -14.28 24.17
N ILE A 162 6.19 -14.72 22.91
CA ILE A 162 6.65 -13.95 21.74
C ILE A 162 5.59 -12.89 21.38
N TYR A 163 4.35 -13.37 21.21
CA TYR A 163 3.22 -12.60 20.71
C TYR A 163 1.96 -13.00 21.46
N GLN A 164 1.40 -12.04 22.18
CA GLN A 164 0.16 -12.18 22.92
C GLN A 164 -1.03 -11.68 22.08
N GLU A 165 -2.23 -12.09 22.47
CA GLU A 165 -3.48 -11.50 21.95
C GLU A 165 -3.48 -9.98 22.12
N ASP A 166 -4.00 -9.27 21.11
CA ASP A 166 -4.01 -7.82 20.97
C ASP A 166 -2.66 -7.11 20.78
N ASP A 167 -1.55 -7.85 20.76
CA ASP A 167 -0.27 -7.27 20.37
C ASP A 167 -0.31 -6.78 18.92
N LEU A 168 0.36 -5.64 18.69
CA LEU A 168 0.52 -5.06 17.37
C LEU A 168 1.84 -5.49 16.77
N ILE A 169 1.82 -5.89 15.50
CA ILE A 169 2.99 -6.35 14.79
C ILE A 169 3.09 -5.69 13.41
N THR A 170 4.31 -5.55 12.93
CA THR A 170 4.58 -5.34 11.50
C THR A 170 4.95 -6.66 10.87
N ALA A 171 4.45 -6.93 9.68
CA ALA A 171 4.81 -8.12 8.92
C ALA A 171 4.81 -7.83 7.42
N GLU A 172 5.50 -8.69 6.67
CA GLU A 172 5.42 -8.73 5.22
C GLU A 172 4.51 -9.87 4.75
N VAL A 173 3.81 -9.67 3.65
CA VAL A 173 3.01 -10.71 3.00
C VAL A 173 3.95 -11.61 2.20
N HIS A 174 4.15 -12.85 2.65
CA HIS A 174 5.03 -13.81 1.97
C HIS A 174 4.32 -14.51 0.81
N ARG A 175 3.08 -14.94 1.04
CA ARG A 175 2.27 -15.65 0.06
C ARG A 175 0.79 -15.30 0.24
N THR A 176 0.08 -15.18 -0.88
CA THR A 176 -1.38 -15.05 -0.91
C THR A 176 -1.94 -16.23 -1.71
N ASP A 177 -2.73 -17.07 -1.05
CA ASP A 177 -3.43 -18.20 -1.67
C ASP A 177 -4.90 -17.79 -1.91
N GLY A 178 -5.07 -16.70 -2.69
CA GLY A 178 -6.37 -16.11 -3.05
C GLY A 178 -7.10 -15.43 -1.87
N SER A 179 -7.56 -16.21 -0.89
CA SER A 179 -8.24 -15.70 0.30
C SER A 179 -7.40 -15.79 1.57
N SER A 180 -6.47 -16.75 1.63
CA SER A 180 -5.62 -16.97 2.80
C SER A 180 -4.32 -16.22 2.66
N LEU A 181 -3.97 -15.44 3.67
CA LEU A 181 -2.75 -14.63 3.68
C LEU A 181 -1.73 -15.27 4.63
N GLN A 182 -0.52 -15.50 4.14
CA GLN A 182 0.60 -15.97 4.96
C GLN A 182 1.60 -14.85 5.19
N LEU A 183 1.86 -14.56 6.45
CA LEU A 183 2.74 -13.49 6.89
C LEU A 183 4.12 -14.02 7.30
N GLN A 184 5.10 -13.14 7.23
CA GLN A 184 6.47 -13.41 7.65
C GLN A 184 7.05 -12.22 8.43
N THR A 185 7.85 -12.53 9.45
CA THR A 185 8.59 -11.56 10.28
C THR A 185 10.04 -12.02 10.49
N ARG A 186 10.71 -12.48 9.42
CA ARG A 186 12.10 -12.95 9.50
C ARG A 186 13.13 -11.81 9.56
N SER A 187 12.81 -10.63 9.00
CA SER A 187 13.70 -9.47 9.08
C SER A 187 13.60 -8.80 10.45
N SER A 188 14.71 -8.29 10.98
CA SER A 188 14.76 -7.50 12.22
C SER A 188 13.95 -6.20 12.14
N ARG A 189 13.66 -5.71 10.93
CA ARG A 189 12.79 -4.54 10.71
C ARG A 189 11.33 -4.83 11.02
N TYR A 190 10.95 -6.10 11.10
CA TYR A 190 9.60 -6.54 11.41
C TYR A 190 9.55 -7.15 12.80
N GLY A 191 8.55 -6.80 13.58
CA GLY A 191 8.38 -7.39 14.90
C GLY A 191 7.17 -6.83 15.63
N LYS A 192 7.23 -6.96 16.96
CA LYS A 192 6.27 -6.34 17.87
C LYS A 192 6.45 -4.82 17.83
N LEU A 193 5.34 -4.11 17.87
CA LEU A 193 5.29 -2.66 17.89
C LEU A 193 4.95 -2.17 19.30
N VAL A 194 5.81 -1.32 19.84
CA VAL A 194 5.62 -0.65 21.13
C VAL A 194 5.91 0.84 21.05
N ASN A 195 5.56 1.57 22.11
CA ASN A 195 5.84 3.00 22.26
C ASN A 195 5.25 3.87 21.14
N GLY A 196 4.00 3.60 20.76
CA GLY A 196 3.31 4.31 19.70
C GLY A 196 1.79 4.13 19.71
N ILE A 197 1.15 4.60 18.64
CA ILE A 197 -0.28 4.53 18.41
C ILE A 197 -0.57 3.92 17.03
N MET A 198 -1.61 3.10 16.98
CA MET A 198 -2.13 2.55 15.71
C MET A 198 -3.31 3.37 15.24
N ILE A 199 -3.36 3.61 13.93
CA ILE A 199 -4.42 4.33 13.26
C ILE A 199 -4.97 3.45 12.14
N ARG A 200 -6.29 3.45 12.03
CA ARG A 200 -7.01 2.76 10.96
C ARG A 200 -7.47 3.78 9.92
N VAL A 201 -7.02 3.60 8.69
CA VAL A 201 -7.44 4.33 7.51
C VAL A 201 -8.00 3.39 6.45
N HIS A 202 -8.68 3.96 5.45
CA HIS A 202 -9.15 3.20 4.31
C HIS A 202 -7.96 2.74 3.44
N PRO A 203 -7.85 1.45 3.07
CA PRO A 203 -6.65 0.91 2.42
C PRO A 203 -6.42 1.55 1.04
N SER A 204 -7.48 1.93 0.34
CA SER A 204 -7.37 2.60 -0.98
C SER A 204 -6.73 3.98 -0.92
N LEU A 205 -6.68 4.62 0.25
CA LEU A 205 -6.01 5.91 0.40
C LEU A 205 -4.49 5.76 0.53
N VAL A 206 -3.97 4.59 0.93
CA VAL A 206 -2.54 4.40 1.14
C VAL A 206 -1.83 4.12 -0.19
N LYS A 207 -1.07 5.11 -0.70
CA LYS A 207 -0.34 4.99 -1.97
C LYS A 207 0.75 3.91 -1.88
N ARG A 208 1.09 3.27 -3.00
CA ARG A 208 2.22 2.31 -3.06
C ARG A 208 3.52 3.08 -3.14
N CYS A 209 4.35 2.87 -2.12
CA CYS A 209 5.66 3.49 -1.96
C CYS A 209 6.70 2.38 -1.91
N THR A 210 7.92 2.69 -2.32
CA THR A 210 9.05 1.75 -2.26
C THR A 210 9.53 1.50 -0.83
N GLN A 211 9.40 2.52 0.01
CA GLN A 211 9.69 2.47 1.44
C GLN A 211 8.38 2.66 2.22
N HIS A 212 8.24 1.91 3.31
CA HIS A 212 7.06 1.96 4.20
C HIS A 212 7.40 2.48 5.59
N PHE A 213 8.68 2.53 5.94
CA PHE A 213 9.19 3.05 7.19
C PHE A 213 9.72 4.45 6.92
N HIS A 214 9.10 5.44 7.54
CA HIS A 214 9.48 6.84 7.39
C HIS A 214 9.80 7.44 8.74
N ILE A 215 10.94 8.12 8.82
CA ILE A 215 11.31 8.91 9.97
C ILE A 215 11.18 10.37 9.54
N PHE A 216 10.29 11.10 10.19
CA PHE A 216 10.07 12.51 9.92
C PHE A 216 11.04 13.38 10.73
N PRO A 217 11.40 14.58 10.22
CA PRO A 217 12.38 15.47 10.85
C PRO A 217 11.97 15.97 12.24
N PHE A 218 10.69 15.84 12.60
CA PHE A 218 10.15 16.17 13.91
C PHE A 218 10.21 15.02 14.94
N GLY A 219 11.04 13.99 14.69
CA GLY A 219 11.33 12.92 15.67
C GLY A 219 10.23 11.86 15.80
N VAL A 220 9.45 11.66 14.74
CA VAL A 220 8.35 10.70 14.72
C VAL A 220 8.60 9.69 13.61
N ARG A 221 8.48 8.41 13.96
CA ARG A 221 8.54 7.30 13.01
C ARG A 221 7.13 6.87 12.65
N VAL A 222 6.86 6.75 11.36
CA VAL A 222 5.58 6.29 10.82
C VAL A 222 5.80 5.07 9.94
N ILE A 223 4.97 4.05 10.16
CA ILE A 223 4.93 2.84 9.35
C ILE A 223 3.62 2.85 8.58
N LEU A 224 3.71 2.94 7.26
CA LEU A 224 2.58 2.98 6.35
C LEU A 224 2.24 1.57 5.87
N GLY A 225 1.42 0.87 6.66
CA GLY A 225 0.91 -0.44 6.29
C GLY A 225 -0.08 -0.34 5.13
N LYS A 226 0.12 -1.17 4.10
CA LYS A 226 -0.71 -1.16 2.89
C LYS A 226 -2.18 -1.49 3.11
N ASN A 227 -2.44 -2.20 4.19
CA ASN A 227 -3.76 -2.57 4.62
C ASN A 227 -4.58 -1.43 5.26
N GLY A 228 -4.01 -0.23 5.35
CA GLY A 228 -4.63 0.91 6.01
C GLY A 228 -4.45 0.91 7.53
N TYR A 229 -3.65 -0.01 8.09
CA TYR A 229 -3.19 0.10 9.47
C TYR A 229 -1.85 0.81 9.47
N LEU A 230 -1.81 1.98 10.12
CA LEU A 230 -0.63 2.81 10.24
C LEU A 230 -0.17 2.78 11.69
N TRP A 231 1.14 2.76 11.89
CA TRP A 231 1.74 2.87 13.21
C TRP A 231 2.54 4.16 13.30
N ILE A 232 2.35 4.91 14.38
CA ILE A 232 3.10 6.13 14.68
C ILE A 232 3.79 5.94 16.03
N SER A 233 5.11 6.03 16.05
CA SER A 233 5.90 5.96 17.28
C SER A 233 6.85 7.15 17.39
N SER A 234 7.39 7.36 18.59
CA SER A 234 8.59 8.20 18.72
C SER A 234 9.72 7.55 17.93
N SER A 235 10.58 8.35 17.30
CA SER A 235 11.78 7.81 16.63
C SER A 235 12.81 7.27 17.63
N GLY A 236 12.64 7.52 18.93
CA GLY A 236 13.63 7.19 19.94
C GLY A 236 14.93 7.99 19.75
N LYS A 237 15.77 8.04 20.79
CA LYS A 237 17.17 8.45 20.64
C LYS A 237 18.02 7.20 20.42
N SER A 238 17.81 6.53 19.30
CA SER A 238 18.71 5.49 18.77
C SER A 238 18.19 5.09 17.40
N ASP A 239 18.65 5.79 16.37
CA ASP A 239 18.72 5.32 14.97
C ASP A 239 19.58 6.33 14.20
N GLY A 240 20.83 6.47 14.66
CA GLY A 240 21.91 6.95 13.82
C GLY A 240 22.63 5.74 13.25
N ASP A 241 22.08 5.14 12.19
CA ASP A 241 22.87 4.50 11.13
C ASP A 241 22.02 4.05 9.93
N GLY A 242 22.54 4.27 8.71
CA GLY A 242 22.19 3.48 7.53
C GLY A 242 21.02 3.92 6.64
N MET A 243 20.96 5.18 6.21
CA MET A 243 20.26 5.53 4.98
C MET A 243 21.29 5.65 3.85
N ASP A 244 21.60 4.53 3.19
CA ASP A 244 22.38 4.52 1.95
C ASP A 244 21.54 5.14 0.82
N THR A 245 21.72 6.45 0.61
CA THR A 245 21.38 7.08 -0.67
C THR A 245 22.60 7.01 -1.59
N SER A 246 22.72 5.89 -2.32
CA SER A 246 23.64 5.81 -3.45
C SER A 246 23.07 6.57 -4.65
N SER A 247 23.29 7.90 -4.65
CA SER A 247 23.29 8.67 -5.89
C SER A 247 24.72 8.73 -6.42
N ASP A 248 24.95 7.99 -7.50
CA ASP A 248 26.13 8.00 -8.34
C ASP A 248 26.50 9.44 -8.75
N SER A 249 27.64 9.92 -8.27
CA SER A 249 28.34 11.03 -8.92
C SER A 249 29.84 10.78 -8.90
N LYS A 250 30.34 10.27 -10.02
CA LYS A 250 31.76 10.28 -10.39
C LYS A 250 32.36 11.67 -10.14
N LYS A 251 33.48 11.73 -9.43
CA LYS A 251 34.60 12.61 -9.76
C LYS A 251 35.91 12.07 -9.19
N SER A 252 36.85 11.95 -10.11
CA SER A 252 38.23 11.56 -10.00
C SER A 252 39.10 12.54 -9.20
N SER A 253 40.05 12.02 -8.41
CA SER A 253 41.46 12.42 -8.51
C SER A 253 42.34 11.50 -7.67
N THR A 254 43.38 11.01 -8.32
CA THR A 254 44.54 10.26 -7.82
C THR A 254 45.41 11.07 -6.85
N ASN A 255 46.24 10.35 -6.06
CA ASN A 255 47.64 10.60 -5.64
C ASN A 255 47.87 9.63 -4.46
N LEU A 256 48.65 8.55 -4.50
CA LEU A 256 50.05 8.33 -4.89
C LEU A 256 51.02 9.28 -4.21
N ASP A 257 51.14 9.19 -2.88
CA ASP A 257 52.32 9.50 -2.06
C ASP A 257 52.04 9.00 -0.63
N ASP A 258 52.88 8.08 -0.11
CA ASP A 258 53.09 7.68 1.31
C ASP A 258 53.45 6.19 1.54
N LEU A 259 53.92 5.51 0.49
CA LEU A 259 54.78 4.33 0.65
C LEU A 259 56.24 4.78 0.54
N LEU A 260 56.88 5.16 1.66
CA LEU A 260 58.34 5.12 1.91
C LEU A 260 58.70 5.96 3.16
N ALA A 261 58.70 5.36 4.35
CA ALA A 261 59.58 5.77 5.46
C ALA A 261 59.61 4.73 6.59
N ALA A 262 60.83 4.35 6.99
CA ALA A 262 61.24 3.50 8.12
C ALA A 262 60.96 1.98 7.96
N ALA A 263 61.92 1.13 7.58
CA ALA A 263 63.18 0.77 8.29
C ALA A 263 62.88 0.28 9.72
N GLU A 264 63.45 -0.76 10.31
CA GLU A 264 64.46 -1.80 10.02
C GLU A 264 64.42 -2.69 11.29
N GLY A 265 64.93 -3.92 11.24
CA GLY A 265 65.48 -4.57 12.44
C GLY A 265 64.69 -5.69 13.12
N ASP A 266 65.15 -6.91 12.82
CA ASP A 266 65.58 -7.97 13.75
C ASP A 266 64.60 -8.96 14.40
N GLU A 267 64.89 -10.22 14.08
CA GLU A 267 64.43 -11.48 14.66
C GLU A 267 65.15 -11.75 15.99
N GLU A 268 64.43 -12.26 17.01
CA GLU A 268 65.04 -13.18 17.98
C GLU A 268 63.97 -14.03 18.71
N GLU A 269 64.25 -15.33 18.77
CA GLU A 269 63.45 -16.40 19.37
C GLU A 269 64.10 -16.80 20.71
N VAL A 270 63.39 -16.72 21.84
CA VAL A 270 63.86 -17.30 23.13
C VAL A 270 62.70 -17.98 23.88
N THR A 271 63.02 -19.16 24.42
CA THR A 271 62.12 -20.24 24.85
C THR A 271 61.82 -20.30 26.37
N ARG A 272 60.64 -20.89 26.71
CA ARG A 272 60.22 -21.66 27.94
C ARG A 272 59.67 -20.90 29.18
N PRO A 273 58.90 -21.52 30.11
CA PRO A 273 58.11 -22.77 30.08
C PRO A 273 56.64 -22.65 30.59
N ILE A 274 55.94 -23.78 30.51
CA ILE A 274 54.53 -24.09 30.80
C ILE A 274 54.17 -24.04 32.30
N SER A 275 53.07 -23.36 32.69
CA SER A 275 52.06 -23.93 33.61
C SER A 275 50.75 -23.12 33.69
N LYS A 276 49.65 -23.80 33.33
CA LYS A 276 48.28 -23.75 33.89
C LYS A 276 47.64 -22.39 34.19
N LEU A 277 46.76 -21.90 33.30
CA LEU A 277 45.32 -21.77 33.59
C LEU A 277 44.54 -21.45 32.31
N SER A 278 43.42 -22.14 32.14
CA SER A 278 42.52 -22.06 30.98
C SER A 278 41.75 -20.74 30.93
N THR A 279 42.00 -19.90 29.93
CA THR A 279 41.00 -19.01 29.33
C THR A 279 41.49 -18.52 27.96
N LYS A 280 40.78 -18.89 26.90
CA LYS A 280 40.95 -18.37 25.53
C LYS A 280 39.62 -17.75 25.08
N PRO A 281 39.63 -16.88 24.06
CA PRO A 281 39.32 -15.47 24.21
C PRO A 281 37.96 -15.08 23.62
N GLY A 282 37.46 -13.92 24.04
CA GLY A 282 36.21 -13.34 23.57
C GLY A 282 36.23 -13.03 22.08
N ASN A 283 35.19 -13.49 21.38
CA ASN A 283 34.80 -12.98 20.08
C ASN A 283 34.11 -11.62 20.26
N PRO A 284 34.46 -10.57 19.49
CA PRO A 284 33.81 -9.27 19.54
C PRO A 284 32.59 -9.25 18.61
N PHE A 285 31.60 -10.10 18.87
CA PHE A 285 30.35 -10.10 18.09
C PHE A 285 29.13 -10.55 18.92
N GLU A 286 28.90 -9.91 20.06
CA GLU A 286 27.62 -9.96 20.76
C GLU A 286 27.26 -8.59 21.32
N SER A 287 26.61 -7.77 20.48
CA SER A 287 25.75 -6.69 20.97
C SER A 287 24.60 -6.50 20.00
N ASN A 288 23.72 -7.50 19.97
CA ASN A 288 22.30 -7.29 19.68
C ASN A 288 21.51 -8.38 20.40
N SER A 289 21.57 -8.35 21.72
CA SER A 289 20.57 -8.97 22.58
C SER A 289 19.27 -8.16 22.46
N PHE A 290 18.47 -8.47 21.45
CA PHE A 290 17.10 -7.94 21.38
C PHE A 290 16.20 -8.77 22.29
N ILE A 291 15.59 -8.06 23.23
CA ILE A 291 14.96 -8.59 24.43
C ILE A 291 13.58 -9.15 24.09
N ALA A 292 13.40 -10.45 24.29
CA ALA A 292 12.12 -10.99 24.70
C ALA A 292 12.00 -10.79 26.23
N SER A 293 10.85 -10.29 26.67
CA SER A 293 10.47 -9.92 28.05
C SER A 293 10.92 -8.52 28.54
N GLY A 294 9.98 -7.58 28.49
CA GLY A 294 10.05 -6.30 29.22
C GLY A 294 10.60 -5.13 28.41
N GLU A 295 9.90 -4.71 27.35
CA GLU A 295 10.20 -3.43 26.70
C GLU A 295 9.93 -2.30 27.71
N THR A 296 10.97 -1.56 28.06
CA THR A 296 10.85 -0.34 28.85
C THR A 296 9.91 0.60 28.11
N ILE A 297 8.82 0.99 28.76
CA ILE A 297 7.99 2.11 28.29
C ILE A 297 8.88 3.34 28.45
N ASP A 298 9.55 3.71 27.37
CA ASP A 298 10.41 4.88 27.38
C ASP A 298 9.54 6.10 27.72
N GLN A 299 10.05 6.95 28.61
CA GLN A 299 9.35 8.18 28.95
C GLN A 299 9.42 9.13 27.74
N ILE A 300 8.41 9.04 26.87
CA ILE A 300 8.25 9.94 25.72
C ILE A 300 7.91 11.34 26.23
N SER A 301 8.68 12.33 25.81
CA SER A 301 8.49 13.73 26.19
C SER A 301 7.14 14.28 25.70
N ILE A 302 6.65 15.33 26.35
CA ILE A 302 5.38 15.99 25.95
C ILE A 302 5.47 16.50 24.51
N LYS A 303 6.62 17.02 24.09
CA LYS A 303 6.86 17.51 22.73
C LYS A 303 6.74 16.41 21.67
N GLU A 304 7.35 15.24 21.92
CA GLU A 304 7.24 14.08 21.02
C GLU A 304 5.81 13.54 20.99
N ARG A 305 5.12 13.50 22.15
CA ARG A 305 3.70 13.11 22.19
C ARG A 305 2.82 14.06 21.39
N GLU A 306 3.08 15.37 21.46
CA GLU A 306 2.37 16.36 20.66
C GLU A 306 2.62 16.13 19.17
N ALA A 307 3.86 15.88 18.76
CA ALA A 307 4.20 15.57 17.37
C ALA A 307 3.51 14.30 16.86
N ILE A 308 3.46 13.24 17.67
CA ILE A 308 2.71 12.00 17.37
C ILE A 308 1.22 12.31 17.17
N CYS A 309 0.61 13.08 18.08
CA CYS A 309 -0.81 13.44 17.99
C CYS A 309 -1.11 14.33 16.78
N ARG A 310 -0.22 15.27 16.46
CA ARG A 310 -0.30 16.13 15.29
C ARG A 310 -0.21 15.32 13.99
N THR A 311 0.71 14.37 13.93
CA THR A 311 0.87 13.44 12.79
C THR A 311 -0.38 12.58 12.61
N ARG A 312 -0.93 12.04 13.71
CA ARG A 312 -2.22 11.33 13.68
C ARG A 312 -3.31 12.20 13.08
N ASN A 313 -3.46 13.43 13.56
CA ASN A 313 -4.52 14.32 13.11
C ASN A 313 -4.33 14.76 11.66
N ALA A 314 -3.08 14.93 11.20
CA ALA A 314 -2.77 15.17 9.79
C ALA A 314 -3.24 14.03 8.90
N ILE A 315 -2.97 12.77 9.27
CA ILE A 315 -3.43 11.58 8.56
C ILE A 315 -4.97 11.49 8.53
N MET A 316 -5.62 11.78 9.66
CA MET A 316 -7.09 11.81 9.73
C MET A 316 -7.67 12.91 8.84
N ALA A 317 -7.05 14.09 8.80
CA ALA A 317 -7.47 15.19 7.92
C ALA A 317 -7.38 14.81 6.43
N LEU A 318 -6.28 14.15 6.02
CA LEU A 318 -6.14 13.60 4.67
C LEU A 318 -7.25 12.58 4.36
N GLN A 319 -7.55 11.70 5.31
CA GLN A 319 -8.63 10.72 5.15
C GLN A 319 -10.01 11.38 4.99
N TYR A 320 -10.33 12.42 5.77
CA TYR A 320 -11.61 13.12 5.65
C TYR A 320 -11.79 13.82 4.30
N GLN A 321 -10.69 14.25 3.67
CA GLN A 321 -10.69 14.84 2.33
C GLN A 321 -10.49 13.81 1.22
N PHE A 322 -10.49 12.51 1.53
CA PHE A 322 -10.23 11.41 0.59
C PHE A 322 -8.93 11.57 -0.20
N LEU A 323 -7.91 12.18 0.41
CA LEU A 323 -6.62 12.38 -0.21
C LEU A 323 -5.73 11.15 -0.06
N PRO A 324 -4.91 10.83 -1.08
CA PRO A 324 -3.94 9.75 -0.98
C PRO A 324 -2.91 10.06 0.11
N ILE A 325 -2.66 9.08 0.97
CA ILE A 325 -1.76 9.13 2.10
C ILE A 325 -0.43 8.53 1.70
N TYR A 326 0.60 9.38 1.71
CA TYR A 326 2.00 9.03 1.51
C TYR A 326 2.89 10.12 2.17
N PRO A 327 4.19 9.88 2.39
CA PRO A 327 5.02 10.68 3.29
C PRO A 327 4.94 12.19 3.03
N GLU A 328 5.00 12.61 1.78
CA GLU A 328 5.00 14.01 1.36
C GLU A 328 3.66 14.69 1.68
N THR A 329 2.52 14.02 1.47
CA THR A 329 1.22 14.59 1.86
C THR A 329 1.07 14.72 3.36
N ILE A 330 1.61 13.78 4.14
CA ILE A 330 1.59 13.86 5.60
C ILE A 330 2.44 15.06 6.07
N LEU A 331 3.62 15.25 5.46
CA LEU A 331 4.49 16.39 5.73
C LEU A 331 3.82 17.72 5.41
N ASP A 332 3.21 17.85 4.22
CA ASP A 332 2.52 19.09 3.81
C ASP A 332 1.44 19.49 4.83
N VAL A 333 0.62 18.54 5.29
CA VAL A 333 -0.42 18.82 6.30
C VAL A 333 0.19 19.10 7.66
N TYR A 334 1.25 18.38 8.04
CA TYR A 334 1.94 18.61 9.29
C TYR A 334 2.47 20.04 9.37
N GLU A 335 3.21 20.49 8.35
CA GLU A 335 3.77 21.85 8.25
C GLU A 335 2.68 22.92 8.26
N SER A 336 1.62 22.70 7.46
CA SER A 336 0.47 23.62 7.41
C SER A 336 -0.30 23.69 8.73
N SER A 337 -0.20 22.65 9.57
CA SER A 337 -0.88 22.59 10.86
C SER A 337 -0.12 23.20 12.02
N ILE A 338 1.17 23.55 11.88
CA ILE A 338 2.04 23.96 13.00
C ILE A 338 1.43 25.12 13.81
N GLN A 339 0.75 26.05 13.15
CA GLN A 339 0.15 27.23 13.76
C GLN A 339 -1.18 26.94 14.49
N ILE A 340 -1.75 25.74 14.32
CA ILE A 340 -3.03 25.34 14.87
C ILE A 340 -2.78 24.40 16.06
N PRO A 341 -3.48 24.57 17.20
CA PRO A 341 -3.37 23.64 18.31
C PRO A 341 -3.87 22.25 17.90
N VAL A 342 -3.19 21.20 18.36
CA VAL A 342 -3.45 19.81 17.92
C VAL A 342 -4.92 19.39 18.08
N LYS A 343 -5.59 19.86 19.14
CA LYS A 343 -7.01 19.57 19.41
C LYS A 343 -7.96 20.10 18.34
N GLU A 344 -7.64 21.22 17.69
CA GLU A 344 -8.52 21.90 16.74
C GLU A 344 -8.30 21.46 15.29
N MET A 345 -7.23 20.70 15.01
CA MET A 345 -6.87 20.28 13.65
C MET A 345 -7.99 19.52 12.92
N LEU A 346 -8.84 18.79 13.64
CA LEU A 346 -9.92 17.98 13.07
C LEU A 346 -11.27 18.71 13.04
N SER A 347 -11.29 20.02 13.31
CA SER A 347 -12.50 20.83 13.13
C SER A 347 -12.81 21.03 11.64
N ARG A 348 -14.10 21.09 11.30
CA ARG A 348 -14.58 21.16 9.91
C ARG A 348 -13.98 22.34 9.13
N ASP A 349 -13.74 23.45 9.79
CA ASP A 349 -13.22 24.67 9.17
C ASP A 349 -11.71 24.62 8.93
N LYS A 350 -10.99 23.84 9.76
CA LYS A 350 -9.52 23.77 9.70
C LYS A 350 -9.03 22.68 8.77
N ILE A 351 -9.77 21.58 8.60
CA ILE A 351 -9.37 20.46 7.74
C ILE A 351 -9.06 20.93 6.30
N PRO A 352 -9.96 21.66 5.59
CA PRO A 352 -9.66 22.12 4.23
C PRO A 352 -8.40 22.99 4.16
N LEU A 353 -8.23 23.88 5.14
CA LEU A 353 -7.11 24.82 5.22
C LEU A 353 -5.76 24.10 5.33
N ILE A 354 -5.65 23.10 6.21
CA ILE A 354 -4.40 22.36 6.41
C ILE A 354 -4.11 21.37 5.28
N THR A 355 -5.13 20.91 4.55
CA THR A 355 -4.96 19.96 3.43
C THR A 355 -4.69 20.63 2.08
N GLN A 356 -4.83 21.96 1.97
CA GLN A 356 -4.77 22.68 0.69
C GLN A 356 -3.47 22.41 -0.08
N ASN A 357 -2.33 22.42 0.60
CA ASN A 357 -1.03 22.17 -0.02
C ASN A 357 -0.93 20.74 -0.58
N SER A 358 -1.47 19.75 0.15
CA SER A 358 -1.54 18.36 -0.29
C SER A 358 -2.45 18.19 -1.50
N ILE A 359 -3.60 18.89 -1.53
CA ILE A 359 -4.52 18.88 -2.68
C ILE A 359 -3.79 19.36 -3.93
N VAL A 360 -3.13 20.52 -3.85
CA VAL A 360 -2.39 21.10 -4.98
C VAL A 360 -1.27 20.16 -5.43
N ARG A 361 -0.56 19.51 -4.50
CA ARG A 361 0.46 18.51 -4.85
C ARG A 361 -0.12 17.35 -5.62
N VAL A 362 -1.22 16.76 -5.13
CA VAL A 362 -1.87 15.62 -5.78
C VAL A 362 -2.37 16.01 -7.18
N GLN A 363 -3.00 17.17 -7.33
CA GLN A 363 -3.41 17.69 -8.64
C GLN A 363 -2.24 17.82 -9.61
N LYS A 364 -1.12 18.40 -9.17
CA LYS A 364 0.10 18.51 -10.00
C LYS A 364 0.65 17.14 -10.40
N GLN A 365 0.63 16.16 -9.50
CA GLN A 365 1.07 14.79 -9.81
C GLN A 365 0.16 14.10 -10.84
N LEU A 366 -1.16 14.28 -10.72
CA LEU A 366 -2.12 13.73 -11.68
C LEU A 366 -1.87 14.32 -13.08
N LEU A 367 -1.75 15.64 -13.19
CA LEU A 367 -1.45 16.33 -14.45
C LEU A 367 -0.08 15.94 -15.04
N ALA A 368 0.91 15.65 -14.20
CA ALA A 368 2.24 15.22 -14.65
C ALA A 368 2.20 13.78 -15.20
N ASN A 369 1.46 12.89 -14.54
CA ASN A 369 1.29 11.51 -14.99
C ASN A 369 0.53 11.42 -16.32
N GLU A 370 -0.43 12.33 -16.56
CA GLU A 370 -1.14 12.41 -17.84
C GLU A 370 -0.25 12.83 -19.02
N LYS A 371 0.85 13.56 -18.78
CA LYS A 371 1.79 13.97 -19.84
C LYS A 371 2.80 12.89 -20.24
N LEU A 372 2.85 11.78 -19.50
CA LEU A 372 3.78 10.67 -19.72
C LEU A 372 3.15 9.54 -20.55
N PHE A 373 1.89 9.67 -20.96
CA PHE A 373 1.16 8.70 -21.79
C PHE A 373 0.80 9.28 -23.15
#